data_AF-A0A520QLV7-F1
#
_entry.id   AF-A0A520QLV7-F1
#
_cell.length_a   1.000
_cell.length_b   1.000
_cell.length_c   1.000
_cell.angle_alpha   90.00
_cell.angle_beta   90.00
_cell.angle_gamma   90.00
#
_symmetry.space_group_name_H-M   'P 1'
#
loop_
_entity.id
_entity.type
_entity.pdbx_description
1 polymer ?
#
loop_
_entity_poly.entity_id
_entity_poly.type
_entity_poly.pdbx_seq_one_letter_code
_entity_poly.pdbx_strand_id
1 'polypeptide(L)'
;MASIGLALVGCDGGGTGDGGSTATFPARDNVCEDGASPPCETNTPAASEEQRTVAVDESMEAETRLYVVELISLPEASDPDGPGPQREQAAGFNLDGLDSGEGSSEPDANCEQFNTDYVAVTDSAHVGVDNALQGLVGTIEGLLSAEDCPGGTTDGCLDAQLQEQIADGSLLLMMEVSGINNYTNDTSVMLRLFLGATTDGSPPMIDSDGTLAAGQTFVEETALGSAVEGDIFQGRLRATTDLLTIEINTGDFALPLMISNAEVRFDITESALTGGAIGGYLTTQSIIDAASMIMPG
;
A
#
# COMPACT_ATOMS: atom_id res chain seq x y z
N MET A 1 -7.25 2.08 -10.54
CA MET A 1 -5.96 2.80 -10.31
C MET A 1 -5.76 2.91 -8.80
N ALA A 2 -4.79 2.21 -8.22
CA ALA A 2 -4.41 2.46 -6.83
C ALA A 2 -3.06 3.16 -6.86
N SER A 3 -3.17 4.46 -6.68
CA SER A 3 -2.07 5.37 -6.46
C SER A 3 -2.47 6.06 -5.17
N ILE A 4 -1.73 5.85 -4.08
CA ILE A 4 -1.98 6.59 -2.85
C ILE A 4 -1.43 8.01 -3.03
N GLY A 5 -2.16 8.88 -3.72
CA GLY A 5 -1.83 10.30 -3.82
C GLY A 5 -2.28 11.00 -2.54
N LEU A 6 -1.35 11.36 -1.67
CA LEU A 6 -1.64 12.00 -0.40
C LEU A 6 -0.98 13.38 -0.36
N ALA A 7 -1.65 14.38 0.20
CA ALA A 7 -1.18 15.76 0.19
C ALA A 7 -1.54 16.40 1.53
N LEU A 8 -0.54 16.65 2.39
CA LEU A 8 -0.74 17.37 3.64
C LEU A 8 0.32 18.47 3.78
N VAL A 9 0.12 19.38 4.74
CA VAL A 9 0.88 20.63 4.90
C VAL A 9 1.69 20.58 6.20
N GLY A 10 3.02 20.57 6.09
CA GLY A 10 3.95 20.60 7.23
C GLY A 10 4.42 22.01 7.59
N CYS A 11 4.68 22.25 8.88
CA CYS A 11 5.23 23.52 9.41
C CYS A 11 6.74 23.38 9.64
N ASP A 12 7.49 24.33 9.07
CA ASP A 12 8.95 24.38 8.97
C ASP A 12 9.70 24.54 10.30
N GLY A 13 10.84 23.86 10.41
CA GLY A 13 11.81 23.99 11.50
C GLY A 13 13.24 23.68 11.04
N GLY A 14 13.88 24.63 10.35
CA GLY A 14 15.22 24.46 9.77
C GLY A 14 16.37 24.44 10.79
N GLY A 15 17.31 23.51 10.58
CA GLY A 15 18.61 23.45 11.24
C GLY A 15 19.67 22.89 10.29
N THR A 16 20.83 23.55 10.21
CA THR A 16 21.96 23.21 9.33
C THR A 16 23.03 22.41 10.08
N GLY A 17 23.40 21.23 9.56
CA GLY A 17 24.43 20.33 10.11
C GLY A 17 25.39 19.82 9.04
N ASP A 18 26.61 20.32 9.03
CA ASP A 18 27.65 19.97 8.04
C ASP A 18 28.36 18.66 8.45
N GLY A 19 28.21 17.59 7.66
CA GLY A 19 28.89 16.31 7.89
C GLY A 19 28.42 15.17 7.00
N GLY A 20 28.73 15.21 5.70
CA GLY A 20 28.29 14.17 4.76
C GLY A 20 28.86 12.78 5.10
N SER A 21 28.03 11.95 5.74
CA SER A 21 28.24 10.51 5.82
C SER A 21 27.80 9.87 4.49
N THR A 22 28.21 8.63 4.23
CA THR A 22 27.70 7.87 3.09
C THR A 22 27.01 6.62 3.59
N ALA A 23 25.86 6.30 3.03
CA ALA A 23 25.16 5.06 3.30
C ALA A 23 25.01 4.22 2.05
N THR A 24 24.96 2.91 2.25
CA THR A 24 24.68 1.94 1.18
C THR A 24 23.28 1.41 1.34
N PHE A 25 22.44 1.67 0.35
CA PHE A 25 21.09 1.11 0.24
C PHE A 25 21.17 -0.21 -0.53
N PRO A 26 20.57 -1.30 -0.05
CA PRO A 26 20.54 -2.57 -0.77
C PRO A 26 19.70 -2.47 -2.04
N ALA A 27 19.84 -3.45 -2.93
CA ALA A 27 18.89 -3.60 -4.02
C ALA A 27 17.49 -3.85 -3.45
N ARG A 28 16.50 -3.14 -3.98
CA ARG A 28 15.14 -3.10 -3.44
C ARG A 28 14.18 -3.91 -4.29
N ASP A 29 14.24 -3.75 -5.61
CA ASP A 29 13.37 -4.46 -6.55
C ASP A 29 14.21 -5.27 -7.53
N ASN A 30 13.63 -6.38 -7.97
CA ASN A 30 14.23 -7.22 -8.98
C ASN A 30 13.29 -7.36 -10.18
N VAL A 31 13.89 -7.60 -11.33
CA VAL A 31 13.27 -7.82 -12.63
C VAL A 31 13.90 -9.05 -13.28
N CYS A 32 13.28 -9.52 -14.35
CA CYS A 32 13.89 -10.55 -15.19
C CYS A 32 15.21 -10.08 -15.81
N GLU A 33 16.09 -11.02 -16.11
CA GLU A 33 17.32 -10.73 -16.85
C GLU A 33 17.01 -10.10 -18.22
N ASP A 34 17.84 -9.16 -18.66
CA ASP A 34 17.68 -8.47 -19.94
C ASP A 34 17.49 -9.45 -21.11
N GLY A 35 16.33 -9.38 -21.75
CA GLY A 35 15.96 -10.22 -22.89
C GLY A 35 15.32 -11.57 -22.53
N ALA A 36 15.15 -11.89 -21.25
CA ALA A 36 14.28 -12.98 -20.83
C ALA A 36 12.81 -12.67 -21.15
N SER A 37 12.04 -13.72 -21.49
CA SER A 37 10.59 -13.61 -21.70
C SER A 37 9.87 -14.31 -20.55
N PRO A 38 8.81 -13.70 -20.00
CA PRO A 38 7.93 -14.34 -19.03
C PRO A 38 7.36 -15.68 -19.52
N PRO A 39 7.19 -16.69 -18.65
CA PRO A 39 7.52 -16.67 -17.22
C PRO A 39 9.04 -16.66 -16.95
N CYS A 40 9.51 -15.75 -16.08
CA CYS A 40 10.93 -15.61 -15.74
C CYS A 40 11.14 -15.18 -14.29
N GLU A 41 12.23 -15.64 -13.68
CA GLU A 41 12.58 -15.28 -12.30
C GLU A 41 13.09 -13.84 -12.22
N THR A 42 12.58 -13.08 -11.24
CA THR A 42 13.02 -11.71 -10.96
C THR A 42 14.20 -11.72 -10.00
N ASN A 43 15.39 -12.04 -10.52
CA ASN A 43 16.62 -12.13 -9.74
C ASN A 43 17.65 -11.03 -10.06
N THR A 44 17.34 -10.14 -11.01
CA THR A 44 18.22 -9.04 -11.42
C THR A 44 17.74 -7.74 -10.81
N PRO A 45 18.56 -7.00 -10.04
CA PRO A 45 18.14 -5.71 -9.50
C PRO A 45 17.65 -4.75 -10.59
N ALA A 46 16.50 -4.11 -10.36
CA ALA A 46 16.01 -3.07 -11.26
C ALA A 46 16.97 -1.88 -11.25
N ALA A 47 17.32 -1.32 -12.41
CA ALA A 47 18.32 -0.25 -12.51
C ALA A 47 17.99 1.00 -11.64
N SER A 48 16.71 1.30 -11.41
CA SER A 48 16.23 2.38 -10.53
C SER A 48 16.51 2.11 -9.04
N GLU A 49 16.57 0.83 -8.67
CA GLU A 49 16.55 0.31 -7.30
C GLU A 49 17.79 -0.57 -7.03
N GLU A 50 18.83 -0.46 -7.85
CA GLU A 50 20.12 -1.11 -7.66
C GLU A 50 20.81 -0.65 -6.37
N GLN A 51 21.66 -1.51 -5.81
CA GLN A 51 22.49 -1.15 -4.67
C GLN A 51 23.31 0.11 -4.97
N ARG A 52 23.17 1.14 -4.13
CA ARG A 52 23.88 2.40 -4.31
C ARG A 52 24.40 2.93 -2.99
N THR A 53 25.63 3.43 -3.03
CA THR A 53 26.21 4.24 -1.95
C THR A 53 25.99 5.71 -2.27
N VAL A 54 25.22 6.39 -1.43
CA VAL A 54 24.88 7.81 -1.60
C VAL A 54 25.33 8.62 -0.39
N ALA A 55 25.57 9.90 -0.61
CA ALA A 55 25.76 10.83 0.50
C ALA A 55 24.44 10.94 1.27
N VAL A 56 24.54 10.81 2.59
CA VAL A 56 23.44 11.05 3.50
C VAL A 56 23.74 12.34 4.25
N ASP A 57 22.75 13.21 4.26
CA ASP A 57 22.79 14.44 5.03
C ASP A 57 21.94 14.21 6.29
N GLU A 58 22.61 13.95 7.42
CA GLU A 58 21.99 13.78 8.74
C GLU A 58 21.95 15.11 9.52
N SER A 59 21.94 16.24 8.80
CA SER A 59 21.87 17.57 9.42
C SER A 59 20.58 17.84 10.19
N MET A 60 19.51 17.15 9.82
CA MET A 60 18.21 17.31 10.43
C MET A 60 18.19 16.58 11.79
N GLU A 61 17.63 17.24 12.80
CA GLU A 61 17.28 16.56 14.04
C GLU A 61 16.17 15.54 13.75
N ALA A 62 16.30 14.34 14.31
CA ALA A 62 15.33 13.26 14.13
C ALA A 62 13.91 13.73 14.45
N GLU A 63 13.01 13.58 13.50
CA GLU A 63 11.61 13.98 13.67
C GLU A 63 10.62 12.83 13.49
N THR A 64 9.43 13.06 14.04
CA THR A 64 8.28 12.18 13.90
C THR A 64 7.19 12.92 13.13
N ARG A 65 6.63 12.25 12.14
CA ARG A 65 5.48 12.72 11.37
C ARG A 65 4.33 11.73 11.49
N LEU A 66 3.13 12.28 11.59
CA LEU A 66 1.88 11.55 11.53
C LEU A 66 1.17 11.94 10.24
N TYR A 67 0.85 10.95 9.42
CA TYR A 67 0.11 11.09 8.18
C TYR A 67 -1.26 10.42 8.36
N VAL A 68 -2.30 11.05 7.83
CA VAL A 68 -3.65 10.48 7.78
C VAL A 68 -3.96 10.13 6.34
N VAL A 69 -4.51 8.94 6.12
CA VAL A 69 -4.84 8.45 4.79
C VAL A 69 -6.17 9.06 4.35
N GLU A 70 -6.13 9.84 3.27
CA GLU A 70 -7.30 10.53 2.72
C GLU A 70 -7.96 9.76 1.57
N LEU A 71 -7.25 8.78 0.99
CA LEU A 71 -7.74 7.97 -0.11
C LEU A 71 -7.14 6.57 -0.03
N ILE A 72 -7.99 5.56 0.01
CA ILE A 72 -7.61 4.15 -0.19
C ILE A 72 -8.40 3.67 -1.39
N SER A 73 -7.71 3.18 -2.44
CA SER A 73 -8.41 2.53 -3.55
C SER A 73 -7.94 1.09 -3.67
N LEU A 74 -8.90 0.19 -3.87
CA LEU A 74 -8.64 -1.18 -4.30
C LEU A 74 -8.68 -1.18 -5.83
N PRO A 75 -7.54 -1.25 -6.52
CA PRO A 75 -7.55 -1.12 -7.97
C PRO A 75 -8.29 -2.30 -8.58
N GLU A 76 -9.36 -2.02 -9.30
CA GLU A 76 -9.83 -2.95 -10.33
C GLU A 76 -8.77 -3.01 -11.43
N ALA A 77 -8.50 -4.21 -11.93
CA ALA A 77 -7.87 -4.37 -13.22
C ALA A 77 -8.66 -3.57 -14.24
N SER A 78 -8.02 -2.60 -14.89
CA SER A 78 -8.68 -1.82 -15.93
C SER A 78 -9.11 -2.70 -17.11
N ASP A 79 -10.38 -2.53 -17.48
CA ASP A 79 -11.15 -2.97 -18.65
C ASP A 79 -10.42 -3.72 -19.79
N PRO A 80 -10.83 -4.97 -20.13
CA PRO A 80 -10.30 -5.75 -21.26
C PRO A 80 -10.61 -5.20 -22.68
N ASP A 81 -11.41 -4.14 -22.83
CA ASP A 81 -11.80 -3.60 -24.15
C ASP A 81 -10.82 -2.55 -24.75
N GLY A 82 -9.65 -2.33 -24.14
CA GLY A 82 -8.56 -1.52 -24.70
C GLY A 82 -7.79 -2.23 -25.83
N PRO A 83 -7.35 -1.54 -26.91
CA PRO A 83 -6.61 -2.19 -27.99
C PRO A 83 -5.18 -2.59 -27.55
N GLY A 84 -4.94 -3.90 -27.34
CA GLY A 84 -3.63 -4.53 -27.15
C GLY A 84 -3.64 -5.65 -26.10
N PRO A 85 -2.62 -6.53 -26.03
CA PRO A 85 -2.41 -7.38 -24.85
C PRO A 85 -2.00 -6.47 -23.69
N GLN A 86 -2.97 -5.96 -22.95
CA GLN A 86 -2.71 -5.10 -21.79
C GLN A 86 -2.80 -5.99 -20.57
N ARG A 87 -1.64 -6.30 -19.98
CA ARG A 87 -1.60 -6.89 -18.64
C ARG A 87 -2.39 -5.96 -17.70
N GLU A 88 -3.24 -6.57 -16.89
CA GLU A 88 -4.00 -5.87 -15.88
C GLU A 88 -3.04 -5.14 -14.92
N GLN A 89 -3.38 -3.92 -14.49
CA GLN A 89 -2.55 -3.16 -13.57
C GLN A 89 -3.07 -3.32 -12.14
N ALA A 90 -2.18 -3.49 -11.17
CA ALA A 90 -2.52 -3.54 -9.75
C ALA A 90 -1.53 -2.73 -8.90
N ALA A 91 -1.99 -2.27 -7.73
CA ALA A 91 -1.07 -1.84 -6.68
C ALA A 91 -0.69 -3.08 -5.88
N GLY A 92 0.60 -3.31 -5.74
CA GLY A 92 1.10 -4.51 -5.10
C GLY A 92 2.58 -4.70 -5.36
N PHE A 93 3.04 -5.88 -5.00
CA PHE A 93 4.43 -6.27 -5.01
C PHE A 93 4.59 -7.65 -5.63
N ASN A 94 5.83 -7.92 -6.02
CA ASN A 94 6.26 -9.23 -6.44
C ASN A 94 6.65 -9.97 -5.17
N LEU A 95 5.83 -10.95 -4.83
CA LEU A 95 5.90 -11.68 -3.60
C LEU A 95 6.58 -13.02 -3.79
N ASP A 96 6.46 -13.64 -4.97
CA ASP A 96 6.97 -14.99 -5.25
C ASP A 96 8.32 -15.02 -5.98
N GLY A 97 8.79 -13.86 -6.46
CA GLY A 97 10.05 -13.71 -7.19
C GLY A 97 9.95 -14.06 -8.67
N LEU A 98 8.75 -14.11 -9.25
CA LEU A 98 8.48 -14.50 -10.62
C LEU A 98 7.76 -13.35 -11.37
N ASP A 99 8.07 -13.18 -12.66
CA ASP A 99 7.19 -12.49 -13.61
C ASP A 99 6.67 -13.56 -14.57
N SER A 100 5.49 -14.08 -14.29
CA SER A 100 4.70 -15.01 -15.11
C SER A 100 4.10 -14.33 -16.34
N GLY A 101 4.03 -13.02 -16.32
CA GLY A 101 3.53 -12.22 -17.42
C GLY A 101 2.08 -12.50 -17.75
N GLU A 102 1.79 -13.00 -18.95
CA GLU A 102 0.41 -13.38 -19.33
C GLU A 102 -0.04 -14.72 -18.71
N GLY A 103 0.85 -15.40 -17.97
CA GLY A 103 0.63 -16.75 -17.50
C GLY A 103 1.05 -17.79 -18.54
N SER A 104 1.44 -18.96 -18.06
CA SER A 104 1.93 -20.07 -18.87
C SER A 104 0.80 -21.04 -19.22
N SER A 105 0.69 -21.39 -20.50
CA SER A 105 -0.19 -22.47 -20.96
C SER A 105 0.50 -23.84 -20.99
N GLU A 106 1.76 -23.91 -20.54
CA GLU A 106 2.51 -25.16 -20.59
C GLU A 106 1.93 -26.19 -19.60
N PRO A 107 1.83 -27.48 -19.97
CA PRO A 107 1.18 -28.49 -19.13
C PRO A 107 1.87 -28.77 -17.79
N ASP A 108 3.14 -28.38 -17.65
CA ASP A 108 3.97 -28.55 -16.47
C ASP A 108 4.18 -27.24 -15.68
N ALA A 109 3.49 -26.16 -16.06
CA ALA A 109 3.48 -24.91 -15.30
C ALA A 109 2.96 -25.15 -13.87
N ASN A 110 3.66 -24.59 -12.89
CA ASN A 110 3.15 -24.52 -11.51
C ASN A 110 2.07 -23.44 -11.39
N CYS A 111 1.52 -23.27 -10.18
CA CYS A 111 0.44 -22.32 -9.94
C CYS A 111 0.90 -20.89 -10.24
N GLU A 112 2.09 -20.56 -9.76
CA GLU A 112 2.74 -19.26 -9.91
C GLU A 112 2.91 -18.91 -11.40
N GLN A 113 3.53 -19.80 -12.19
CA GLN A 113 3.74 -19.63 -13.63
C GLN A 113 2.44 -19.61 -14.44
N PHE A 114 1.41 -20.32 -13.99
CA PHE A 114 0.15 -20.43 -14.72
C PHE A 114 -0.67 -19.15 -14.64
N ASN A 115 -0.62 -18.45 -13.50
CA ASN A 115 -1.38 -17.23 -13.29
C ASN A 115 -0.77 -16.04 -14.04
N THR A 116 -1.63 -15.11 -14.44
CA THR A 116 -1.22 -13.84 -15.03
C THR A 116 -0.77 -12.90 -13.90
N ASP A 117 0.35 -12.22 -14.10
CA ASP A 117 0.81 -11.20 -13.17
C ASP A 117 0.35 -9.82 -13.59
N TYR A 118 0.17 -8.98 -12.59
CA TYR A 118 -0.19 -7.59 -12.79
C TYR A 118 1.04 -6.71 -13.04
N VAL A 119 0.82 -5.59 -13.72
CA VAL A 119 1.82 -4.51 -13.80
C VAL A 119 1.58 -3.53 -12.66
N ALA A 120 2.63 -3.14 -11.94
CA ALA A 120 2.50 -2.19 -10.85
C ALA A 120 2.00 -0.81 -11.34
N VAL A 121 0.93 -0.31 -10.72
CA VAL A 121 0.35 1.01 -11.02
C VAL A 121 1.26 2.16 -10.57
N THR A 122 1.96 1.98 -9.45
CA THR A 122 2.75 3.02 -8.80
C THR A 122 4.20 3.06 -9.27
N ASP A 123 4.72 1.96 -9.83
CA ASP A 123 6.07 1.87 -10.33
C ASP A 123 6.16 0.93 -11.54
N SER A 124 6.25 1.50 -12.75
CA SER A 124 6.35 0.71 -13.98
C SER A 124 7.64 -0.14 -14.07
N ALA A 125 8.66 0.14 -13.26
CA ALA A 125 9.86 -0.69 -13.18
C ALA A 125 9.64 -1.96 -12.34
N HIS A 126 8.58 -2.00 -11.54
CA HIS A 126 8.19 -3.14 -10.73
C HIS A 126 7.30 -4.09 -11.55
N VAL A 127 7.69 -5.35 -11.61
CA VAL A 127 7.05 -6.38 -12.45
C VAL A 127 6.67 -7.60 -11.61
N GLY A 128 5.77 -8.43 -12.12
CA GLY A 128 5.33 -9.65 -11.43
C GLY A 128 4.51 -9.35 -10.19
N VAL A 129 3.52 -8.45 -10.26
CA VAL A 129 2.69 -8.15 -9.08
C VAL A 129 1.69 -9.29 -8.86
N ASP A 130 1.77 -9.94 -7.70
CA ASP A 130 0.98 -11.15 -7.39
C ASP A 130 -0.29 -10.86 -6.61
N ASN A 131 -0.26 -9.82 -5.78
CA ASN A 131 -1.29 -9.58 -4.77
C ASN A 131 -2.41 -8.66 -5.26
N ALA A 132 -3.10 -9.07 -6.33
CA ALA A 132 -4.37 -8.43 -6.64
C ALA A 132 -5.43 -8.90 -5.63
N LEU A 133 -5.71 -8.03 -4.65
CA LEU A 133 -6.89 -8.17 -3.79
C LEU A 133 -8.19 -8.21 -4.61
N GLN A 134 -8.17 -7.83 -5.90
CA GLN A 134 -9.31 -7.77 -6.79
C GLN A 134 -10.13 -9.07 -6.87
N GLY A 135 -9.49 -10.23 -7.14
CA GLY A 135 -10.23 -11.49 -7.26
C GLY A 135 -10.97 -11.86 -5.97
N LEU A 136 -10.41 -11.46 -4.83
CA LEU A 136 -11.04 -11.57 -3.53
C LEU A 136 -12.15 -10.52 -3.35
N VAL A 137 -11.89 -9.26 -3.67
CA VAL A 137 -12.86 -8.15 -3.55
C VAL A 137 -14.12 -8.47 -4.33
N GLY A 138 -14.03 -8.88 -5.59
CA GLY A 138 -15.19 -9.26 -6.38
C GLY A 138 -15.94 -10.48 -5.82
N THR A 139 -15.21 -11.42 -5.20
CA THR A 139 -15.85 -12.56 -4.49
C THR A 139 -16.60 -12.09 -3.25
N ILE A 140 -16.00 -11.21 -2.44
CA ILE A 140 -16.63 -10.65 -1.23
C ILE A 140 -17.84 -9.79 -1.61
N GLU A 141 -17.68 -8.91 -2.59
CA GLU A 141 -18.74 -8.04 -3.13
C GLU A 141 -19.92 -8.84 -3.67
N GLY A 142 -19.66 -9.97 -4.34
CA GLY A 142 -20.71 -10.89 -4.77
C GLY A 142 -21.50 -11.56 -3.64
N LEU A 143 -20.99 -11.52 -2.40
CA LEU A 143 -21.70 -11.98 -1.20
C LEU A 143 -22.51 -10.87 -0.52
N LEU A 144 -22.30 -9.60 -0.90
CA LEU A 144 -23.04 -8.45 -0.37
C LEU A 144 -24.39 -8.31 -1.07
N SER A 145 -25.38 -7.77 -0.36
CA SER A 145 -26.63 -7.38 -1.02
C SER A 145 -26.43 -6.02 -1.68
N ALA A 146 -26.95 -5.86 -2.90
CA ALA A 146 -26.88 -4.58 -3.61
C ALA A 146 -27.53 -3.42 -2.84
N GLU A 147 -28.44 -3.70 -1.91
CA GLU A 147 -29.08 -2.72 -1.03
C GLU A 147 -28.11 -2.13 0.02
N ASP A 148 -27.06 -2.87 0.38
CA ASP A 148 -26.05 -2.47 1.38
C ASP A 148 -24.89 -1.69 0.75
N CYS A 149 -24.90 -1.58 -0.58
CA CYS A 149 -23.83 -0.97 -1.36
C CYS A 149 -24.17 0.47 -1.77
N PRO A 150 -23.23 1.43 -1.58
CA PRO A 150 -23.38 2.77 -2.12
C PRO A 150 -23.65 2.72 -3.62
N GLY A 151 -24.75 3.32 -4.07
CA GLY A 151 -25.15 3.31 -5.49
C GLY A 151 -26.01 2.13 -5.94
N GLY A 152 -26.27 1.15 -5.07
CA GLY A 152 -27.22 0.06 -5.35
C GLY A 152 -26.66 -1.07 -6.21
N THR A 153 -25.34 -1.22 -6.29
CA THR A 153 -24.64 -2.24 -7.07
C THR A 153 -23.56 -2.91 -6.23
N THR A 154 -23.38 -4.22 -6.38
CA THR A 154 -22.33 -4.96 -5.67
C THR A 154 -20.93 -4.69 -6.22
N ASP A 155 -20.83 -4.39 -7.52
CA ASP A 155 -19.57 -4.07 -8.20
C ASP A 155 -18.98 -2.77 -7.64
N GLY A 156 -17.73 -2.82 -7.14
CA GLY A 156 -17.04 -1.67 -6.52
C GLY A 156 -17.63 -1.23 -5.18
N CYS A 157 -18.49 -2.05 -4.58
CA CYS A 157 -19.16 -1.76 -3.32
C CYS A 157 -18.18 -1.56 -2.15
N LEU A 158 -17.15 -2.39 -2.04
CA LEU A 158 -16.17 -2.26 -0.96
C LEU A 158 -15.32 -1.01 -1.11
N ASP A 159 -14.90 -0.67 -2.34
CA ASP A 159 -14.18 0.57 -2.61
C ASP A 159 -15.06 1.77 -2.24
N ALA A 160 -16.32 1.79 -2.68
CA ALA A 160 -17.25 2.86 -2.36
C ALA A 160 -17.52 3.00 -0.86
N GLN A 161 -17.68 1.89 -0.13
CA GLN A 161 -17.84 1.91 1.33
C GLN A 161 -16.59 2.42 2.04
N LEU A 162 -15.40 1.96 1.65
CA LEU A 162 -14.13 2.45 2.21
C LEU A 162 -13.97 3.95 1.96
N GLN A 163 -14.29 4.45 0.77
CA GLN A 163 -14.23 5.88 0.49
C GLN A 163 -15.26 6.67 1.27
N GLU A 164 -16.49 6.17 1.44
CA GLU A 164 -17.50 6.83 2.27
C GLU A 164 -17.02 6.94 3.72
N GLN A 165 -16.42 5.87 4.25
CA GLN A 165 -15.88 5.85 5.62
C GLN A 165 -14.67 6.76 5.82
N ILE A 166 -13.80 6.88 4.82
CA ILE A 166 -12.68 7.82 4.87
C ILE A 166 -13.20 9.26 4.75
N ALA A 167 -14.13 9.50 3.82
CA ALA A 167 -14.67 10.82 3.54
C ALA A 167 -15.57 11.35 4.68
N ASP A 168 -16.31 10.48 5.37
CA ASP A 168 -17.08 10.84 6.57
C ASP A 168 -16.24 10.74 7.86
N GLY A 169 -15.03 10.19 7.75
CA GLY A 169 -14.04 10.08 8.80
C GLY A 169 -14.35 9.03 9.86
N SER A 170 -15.25 8.08 9.58
CA SER A 170 -15.45 6.87 10.39
C SER A 170 -14.30 5.87 10.27
N LEU A 171 -13.50 5.94 9.20
CA LEU A 171 -12.24 5.21 9.04
C LEU A 171 -11.07 6.20 8.95
N LEU A 172 -10.25 6.25 10.01
CA LEU A 172 -9.04 7.06 10.04
C LEU A 172 -7.80 6.17 10.12
N LEU A 173 -7.33 5.73 8.96
CA LEU A 173 -6.05 5.05 8.85
C LEU A 173 -4.91 6.07 8.97
N MET A 174 -3.99 5.82 9.89
CA MET A 174 -2.86 6.68 10.20
C MET A 174 -1.54 5.93 10.02
N MET A 175 -0.55 6.67 9.55
CA MET A 175 0.84 6.23 9.46
C MET A 175 1.73 7.19 10.22
N GLU A 176 2.42 6.68 11.23
CA GLU A 176 3.49 7.39 11.90
C GLU A 176 4.83 6.94 11.32
N VAL A 177 5.66 7.91 10.94
CA VAL A 177 7.05 7.69 10.53
C VAL A 177 7.91 8.48 11.50
N SER A 178 8.77 7.78 12.24
CA SER A 178 9.61 8.35 13.28
C SER A 178 11.08 8.12 13.01
N GLY A 179 11.91 9.03 13.53
CA GLY A 179 13.35 8.99 13.33
C GLY A 179 13.78 9.51 11.96
N ILE A 180 12.96 10.32 11.29
CA ILE A 180 13.33 10.89 9.99
C ILE A 180 14.45 11.91 10.21
N ASN A 181 15.60 11.68 9.60
CA ASN A 181 16.75 12.57 9.53
C ASN A 181 16.97 13.09 8.11
N ASN A 182 16.37 12.46 7.09
CA ASN A 182 16.45 12.94 5.71
C ASN A 182 15.28 12.43 4.83
N TYR A 183 14.54 13.34 4.21
CA TYR A 183 13.44 12.97 3.31
C TYR A 183 13.86 12.40 1.97
N THR A 184 15.14 12.48 1.61
CA THR A 184 15.68 11.92 0.37
C THR A 184 16.34 10.57 0.60
N ASN A 185 17.30 10.48 1.52
CA ASN A 185 18.04 9.25 1.81
C ASN A 185 18.22 9.09 3.32
N ASP A 186 17.50 8.15 3.93
CA ASP A 186 17.57 7.82 5.35
C ASP A 186 17.65 6.30 5.51
N THR A 187 18.63 5.82 6.27
CA THR A 187 18.90 4.38 6.36
C THR A 187 18.04 3.67 7.39
N SER A 188 17.41 4.40 8.31
CA SER A 188 16.64 3.80 9.39
C SER A 188 15.56 4.77 9.84
N VAL A 189 14.32 4.43 9.50
CA VAL A 189 13.11 5.06 10.02
C VAL A 189 12.22 3.99 10.61
N MET A 190 11.40 4.37 11.59
CA MET A 190 10.42 3.47 12.19
C MET A 190 9.03 3.84 11.68
N LEU A 191 8.37 2.90 11.01
CA LEU A 191 7.02 3.03 10.47
C LEU A 191 6.03 2.30 11.35
N ARG A 192 4.87 2.92 11.60
CA ARG A 192 3.78 2.32 12.37
C ARG A 192 2.43 2.68 11.74
N LEU A 193 1.59 1.67 11.53
CA LEU A 193 0.24 1.81 11.00
C LEU A 193 -0.79 1.54 12.10
N PHE A 194 -1.80 2.40 12.19
CA PHE A 194 -2.86 2.27 13.17
C PHE A 194 -4.16 2.96 12.71
N LEU A 195 -5.29 2.52 13.24
CA LEU A 195 -6.54 3.27 13.19
C LEU A 195 -6.54 4.29 14.33
N GLY A 196 -6.94 5.51 14.02
CA GLY A 196 -7.11 6.55 15.02
C GLY A 196 -8.53 7.07 15.10
N ALA A 197 -8.73 7.99 16.04
CA ALA A 197 -9.96 8.75 16.22
C ALA A 197 -9.63 10.17 16.65
N THR A 198 -10.60 11.07 16.56
CA THR A 198 -10.47 12.40 17.16
C THR A 198 -10.46 12.28 18.69
N THR A 199 -9.78 13.22 19.37
CA THR A 199 -9.66 13.21 20.84
C THR A 199 -10.98 13.27 21.61
N ASP A 200 -12.04 13.81 20.99
CA ASP A 200 -13.35 13.99 21.61
C ASP A 200 -14.39 12.96 21.13
N GLY A 201 -13.99 12.02 20.27
CA GLY A 201 -14.84 10.98 19.71
C GLY A 201 -15.86 11.50 18.68
N SER A 202 -15.73 12.74 18.23
CA SER A 202 -16.55 13.27 17.13
C SER A 202 -15.98 12.86 15.77
N PRO A 203 -16.79 12.78 14.70
CA PRO A 203 -16.25 12.64 13.36
C PRO A 203 -15.25 13.77 13.06
N PRO A 204 -14.15 13.51 12.35
CA PRO A 204 -13.21 14.55 11.98
C PRO A 204 -13.89 15.59 11.07
N MET A 205 -13.43 16.83 11.20
CA MET A 205 -13.84 17.92 10.33
C MET A 205 -13.21 17.73 8.94
N ILE A 206 -14.04 17.86 7.91
CA ILE A 206 -13.65 17.76 6.51
C ILE A 206 -13.90 19.12 5.87
N ASP A 207 -12.91 19.63 5.13
CA ASP A 207 -13.01 20.89 4.40
C ASP A 207 -13.88 20.75 3.14
N SER A 208 -14.23 21.87 2.50
CA SER A 208 -15.16 21.89 1.35
C SER A 208 -14.65 21.15 0.11
N ASP A 209 -13.37 20.80 0.07
CA ASP A 209 -12.73 20.01 -0.98
C ASP A 209 -12.67 18.51 -0.69
N GLY A 210 -13.21 18.06 0.45
CA GLY A 210 -13.23 16.65 0.85
C GLY A 210 -11.97 16.19 1.58
N THR A 211 -11.06 17.10 1.92
CA THR A 211 -9.83 16.79 2.68
C THR A 211 -10.02 17.00 4.18
N LEU A 212 -9.13 16.39 4.99
CA LEU A 212 -9.17 16.60 6.44
C LEU A 212 -8.83 18.05 6.80
N ALA A 213 -9.72 18.71 7.53
CA ALA A 213 -9.50 20.08 7.95
C ALA A 213 -8.26 20.18 8.85
N ALA A 214 -7.44 21.21 8.64
CA ALA A 214 -6.19 21.38 9.36
C ALA A 214 -6.37 21.67 10.86
N GLY A 215 -5.37 21.32 11.67
CA GLY A 215 -5.31 21.66 13.10
C GLY A 215 -6.08 20.74 14.03
N GLN A 216 -6.60 19.63 13.52
CA GLN A 216 -7.23 18.58 14.31
C GLN A 216 -6.18 17.72 15.02
N THR A 217 -6.58 17.10 16.14
CA THR A 217 -5.71 16.19 16.90
C THR A 217 -6.34 14.81 16.94
N PHE A 218 -5.50 13.80 16.72
CA PHE A 218 -5.90 12.41 16.67
C PHE A 218 -5.24 11.61 17.79
N VAL A 219 -5.93 10.57 18.21
CA VAL A 219 -5.42 9.55 19.13
C VAL A 219 -5.41 8.22 18.43
N GLU A 220 -4.44 7.39 18.78
CA GLU A 220 -4.43 5.99 18.38
C GLU A 220 -5.54 5.23 19.09
N GLU A 221 -6.29 4.44 18.31
CA GLU A 221 -7.27 3.49 18.85
C GLU A 221 -6.77 2.05 18.71
N THR A 222 -6.37 1.65 17.51
CA THR A 222 -6.03 0.26 17.19
C THR A 222 -4.77 0.18 16.34
N ALA A 223 -3.71 -0.42 16.86
CA ALA A 223 -2.52 -0.74 16.06
C ALA A 223 -2.83 -1.83 15.01
N LEU A 224 -2.43 -1.60 13.75
CA LEU A 224 -2.60 -2.56 12.66
C LEU A 224 -1.42 -3.55 12.54
N GLY A 225 -0.37 -3.32 13.34
CA GLY A 225 0.83 -4.14 13.38
C GLY A 225 1.82 -3.58 14.40
N SER A 226 2.95 -4.27 14.56
CA SER A 226 4.09 -3.70 15.30
C SER A 226 4.74 -2.59 14.49
N ALA A 227 5.41 -1.64 15.15
CA ALA A 227 6.28 -0.72 14.46
C ALA A 227 7.40 -1.50 13.76
N VAL A 228 7.68 -1.16 12.51
CA VAL A 228 8.67 -1.84 11.67
C VAL A 228 9.74 -0.87 11.22
N GLU A 229 10.95 -1.38 11.11
CA GLU A 229 12.07 -0.63 10.56
C GLU A 229 11.94 -0.57 9.04
N GLY A 230 12.24 0.59 8.48
CA GLY A 230 12.26 0.85 7.05
C GLY A 230 13.33 1.88 6.71
N ASP A 231 13.35 2.29 5.45
CA ASP A 231 14.34 3.22 4.94
C ASP A 231 13.75 4.14 3.86
N ILE A 232 14.32 5.33 3.72
CA ILE A 232 13.97 6.30 2.68
C ILE A 232 15.11 6.33 1.68
N PHE A 233 14.83 6.14 0.40
CA PHE A 233 15.86 6.24 -0.65
C PHE A 233 15.29 6.95 -1.86
N GLN A 234 16.01 7.96 -2.35
CA GLN A 234 15.55 8.83 -3.43
C GLN A 234 14.13 9.40 -3.20
N GLY A 235 13.77 9.69 -1.96
CA GLY A 235 12.44 10.20 -1.62
C GLY A 235 11.36 9.12 -1.51
N ARG A 236 11.74 7.84 -1.46
CA ARG A 236 10.80 6.72 -1.34
C ARG A 236 11.00 5.95 -0.03
N LEU A 237 10.00 6.05 0.82
CA LEU A 237 9.84 5.28 2.04
C LEU A 237 9.46 3.83 1.68
N ARG A 238 10.16 2.86 2.28
CA ARG A 238 9.82 1.44 2.19
C ARG A 238 9.97 0.78 3.56
N ALA A 239 9.04 -0.10 3.89
CA ALA A 239 9.12 -0.96 5.06
C ALA A 239 8.47 -2.32 4.76
N THR A 240 8.95 -3.38 5.40
CA THR A 240 8.36 -4.71 5.32
C THR A 240 7.99 -5.22 6.72
N THR A 241 6.90 -5.96 6.82
CA THR A 241 6.42 -6.58 8.05
C THR A 241 5.95 -7.99 7.79
N ASP A 242 6.22 -8.91 8.72
CA ASP A 242 5.75 -10.30 8.60
C ASP A 242 4.22 -10.40 8.60
N LEU A 243 3.55 -9.47 9.29
CA LEU A 243 2.10 -9.45 9.42
C LEU A 243 1.57 -8.01 9.58
N LEU A 244 0.56 -7.70 8.78
CA LEU A 244 -0.29 -6.52 8.90
C LEU A 244 -1.73 -6.99 9.03
N THR A 245 -2.44 -6.54 10.05
CA THR A 245 -3.85 -6.89 10.28
C THR A 245 -4.70 -5.66 10.06
N ILE A 246 -5.57 -5.68 9.04
CA ILE A 246 -6.52 -4.61 8.75
C ILE A 246 -7.92 -5.16 9.00
N GLU A 247 -8.68 -4.52 9.89
CA GLU A 247 -10.08 -4.87 10.08
C GLU A 247 -10.94 -3.88 9.30
N ILE A 248 -11.55 -4.33 8.19
CA ILE A 248 -12.50 -3.52 7.43
C ILE A 248 -13.87 -3.71 8.06
N ASN A 249 -14.40 -2.66 8.67
CA ASN A 249 -15.73 -2.69 9.25
C ASN A 249 -16.74 -2.22 8.19
N THR A 250 -17.62 -3.11 7.73
CA THR A 250 -18.67 -2.76 6.74
C THR A 250 -19.98 -2.32 7.41
N GLY A 251 -19.96 -2.10 8.73
CA GLY A 251 -21.13 -1.79 9.55
C GLY A 251 -21.83 -3.06 10.07
N ASP A 252 -22.12 -4.01 9.19
CA ASP A 252 -22.80 -5.26 9.54
C ASP A 252 -21.85 -6.36 10.02
N PHE A 253 -20.60 -6.34 9.57
CA PHE A 253 -19.55 -7.25 10.00
C PHE A 253 -18.17 -6.60 9.89
N ALA A 254 -17.23 -7.17 10.63
CA ALA A 254 -15.83 -6.81 10.57
C ALA A 254 -15.07 -7.90 9.78
N LEU A 255 -14.36 -7.50 8.72
CA LEU A 255 -13.50 -8.37 7.93
C LEU A 255 -12.06 -8.24 8.40
N PRO A 256 -11.54 -9.19 9.19
CA PRO A 256 -10.12 -9.21 9.53
C PRO A 256 -9.29 -9.70 8.33
N LEU A 257 -8.56 -8.79 7.71
CA LEU A 257 -7.58 -9.08 6.67
C LEU A 257 -6.20 -9.24 7.31
N MET A 258 -5.69 -10.47 7.32
CA MET A 258 -4.36 -10.80 7.81
C MET A 258 -3.38 -10.90 6.64
N ILE A 259 -2.68 -9.81 6.37
CA ILE A 259 -1.73 -9.68 5.26
C ILE A 259 -0.35 -10.09 5.75
N SER A 260 0.16 -11.21 5.24
CA SER A 260 1.48 -11.76 5.60
C SER A 260 2.57 -11.25 4.65
N ASN A 261 3.80 -11.10 5.15
CA ASN A 261 4.93 -10.49 4.42
C ASN A 261 4.51 -9.20 3.70
N ALA A 262 3.85 -8.32 4.44
CA ALA A 262 3.36 -7.08 3.86
C ALA A 262 4.52 -6.11 3.59
N GLU A 263 4.49 -5.48 2.43
CA GLU A 263 5.33 -4.35 2.06
C GLU A 263 4.49 -3.08 2.03
N VAL A 264 5.10 -2.00 2.48
CA VAL A 264 4.55 -0.65 2.54
C VAL A 264 5.53 0.24 1.79
N ARG A 265 5.06 0.93 0.74
CA ARG A 265 5.90 1.81 -0.09
C ARG A 265 5.19 3.11 -0.39
N PHE A 266 5.87 4.24 -0.21
CA PHE A 266 5.34 5.58 -0.47
C PHE A 266 6.46 6.50 -0.93
N ASP A 267 6.16 7.41 -1.85
CA ASP A 267 7.00 8.59 -2.02
C ASP A 267 6.76 9.51 -0.82
N ILE A 268 7.81 10.05 -0.20
CA ILE A 268 7.73 10.86 1.01
C ILE A 268 8.37 12.23 0.78
N THR A 269 7.70 13.23 1.33
CA THR A 269 8.18 14.61 1.43
C THR A 269 7.94 15.11 2.86
N GLU A 270 8.48 16.28 3.18
CA GLU A 270 8.23 16.97 4.45
C GLU A 270 6.74 17.13 4.78
N SER A 271 5.93 17.25 3.73
CA SER A 271 4.53 17.61 3.80
C SER A 271 3.60 16.42 3.55
N ALA A 272 4.03 15.40 2.80
CA ALA A 272 3.12 14.40 2.27
C ALA A 272 3.79 13.05 1.99
N LEU A 273 2.99 11.99 2.05
CA LEU A 273 3.23 10.71 1.36
C LEU A 273 2.45 10.72 0.04
N THR A 274 2.97 10.16 -1.05
CA THR A 274 2.25 10.05 -2.35
C THR A 274 2.60 8.75 -3.06
N GLY A 275 1.88 8.42 -4.14
CA GLY A 275 2.15 7.28 -5.01
C GLY A 275 2.27 5.92 -4.32
N GLY A 276 1.69 5.74 -3.14
CA GLY A 276 2.00 4.58 -2.31
C GLY A 276 1.22 3.30 -2.65
N ALA A 277 1.71 2.18 -2.10
CA ALA A 277 1.06 0.87 -2.11
C ALA A 277 1.30 0.15 -0.78
N ILE A 278 0.30 -0.62 -0.35
CA ILE A 278 0.41 -1.60 0.74
C ILE A 278 -0.05 -2.94 0.17
N GLY A 279 0.74 -3.99 0.34
CA GLY A 279 0.49 -5.26 -0.32
C GLY A 279 1.21 -6.41 0.36
N GLY A 280 0.73 -7.63 0.15
CA GLY A 280 1.28 -8.86 0.75
C GLY A 280 0.35 -10.04 0.52
N TYR A 281 0.63 -11.15 1.20
CA TYR A 281 -0.12 -12.39 1.04
C TYR A 281 -1.37 -12.44 1.91
N LEU A 282 -2.50 -12.79 1.30
CA LEU A 282 -3.66 -13.30 2.04
C LEU A 282 -3.74 -14.81 1.89
N THR A 283 -3.93 -15.50 3.02
CA THR A 283 -4.15 -16.95 2.95
C THR A 283 -5.58 -17.23 2.50
N THR A 284 -5.78 -18.34 1.78
CA THR A 284 -7.14 -18.81 1.43
C THR A 284 -8.01 -19.02 2.68
N GLN A 285 -7.40 -19.36 3.82
CA GLN A 285 -8.13 -19.50 5.08
C GLN A 285 -8.67 -18.15 5.58
N SER A 286 -7.88 -17.08 5.50
CA SER A 286 -8.33 -15.72 5.83
C SER A 286 -9.53 -15.30 4.96
N ILE A 287 -9.53 -15.69 3.69
CA ILE A 287 -10.64 -15.46 2.76
C ILE A 287 -11.89 -16.26 3.15
N ILE A 288 -11.72 -17.54 3.48
CA ILE A 288 -12.82 -18.40 3.91
C ILE A 288 -13.41 -17.92 5.24
N ASP A 289 -12.57 -17.50 6.18
CA ASP A 289 -13.00 -16.98 7.48
C ASP A 289 -13.79 -15.69 7.30
N ALA A 290 -13.31 -14.78 6.45
CA ALA A 290 -14.03 -13.57 6.03
C ALA A 290 -15.40 -13.91 5.42
N ALA A 291 -15.45 -14.80 4.42
CA ALA A 291 -16.70 -15.19 3.76
C ALA A 291 -17.70 -15.87 4.73
N SER A 292 -17.21 -16.62 5.70
CA SER A 292 -18.04 -17.29 6.71
C SER A 292 -18.67 -16.31 7.71
N MET A 293 -18.06 -15.14 7.91
CA MET A 293 -18.64 -14.07 8.73
C MET A 293 -19.78 -13.34 8.02
N ILE A 294 -19.72 -13.23 6.69
CA ILE A 294 -20.76 -12.60 5.86
C ILE A 294 -21.99 -13.50 5.72
N MET A 295 -21.79 -14.82 5.63
CA MET A 295 -22.87 -15.81 5.54
C MET A 295 -22.95 -16.68 6.81
N PRO A 296 -23.43 -16.15 7.96
CA PRO A 296 -23.75 -16.99 9.10
C PRO A 296 -24.94 -17.86 8.70
N GLY A 297 -24.75 -19.19 8.69
CA GLY A 297 -25.76 -20.17 8.26
C GLY A 297 -27.10 -20.09 8.99
#